data_AF-A0A2M8APA8-F1
#
_entry.id   AF-A0A2M8APA8-F1
#
_cell.length_a   1.000
_cell.length_b   1.000
_cell.length_c   1.000
_cell.angle_alpha   90.00
_cell.angle_beta   90.00
_cell.angle_gamma   90.00
#
_symmetry.space_group_name_H-M   'P 1'
#
loop_
_entity.id
_entity.type
_entity.pdbx_description
1 polymer ?
#
loop_
_entity_poly.entity_id
_entity_poly.type
_entity_poly.pdbx_seq_one_letter_code
_entity_poly.pdbx_strand_id
1 'polypeptide(L)'
;MIFELSNTEREYLGLDKVKPNWEKVILKGDTYRESSILYFEDITIKKHIISSSTQYVEYQYDELTKNREIILPKTTKGKEQKLTASVLSTKTPIGVYFSLNKFGYLLIGNHTTKTTFYSSFWEDKKQKPENKLNFWVDDFIKNSDENHIEQINTFKNTKKKNVKYKSGDFFHTKLTEKIMVLEEFYLT
;
A
#
# COMPACT_ATOMS: atom_id res chain seq x y z
N MET A 1 -20.96 4.04 -7.23
CA MET A 1 -19.79 4.58 -7.96
C MET A 1 -18.55 4.01 -7.31
N ILE A 2 -17.59 3.51 -8.09
CA ILE A 2 -16.32 3.00 -7.55
C ILE A 2 -15.42 4.20 -7.27
N PHE A 3 -14.96 4.37 -6.03
CA PHE A 3 -14.03 5.43 -5.66
C PHE A 3 -12.63 5.07 -6.16
N GLU A 4 -11.92 6.03 -6.78
CA GLU A 4 -10.56 5.82 -7.28
C GLU A 4 -9.74 7.09 -7.10
N LEU A 5 -8.51 6.91 -6.63
CA LEU A 5 -7.59 8.01 -6.42
C LEU A 5 -7.13 8.64 -7.74
N SER A 6 -6.91 9.95 -7.74
CA SER A 6 -6.17 10.63 -8.80
C SER A 6 -4.66 10.37 -8.68
N ASN A 7 -3.90 10.63 -9.76
CA ASN A 7 -2.43 10.52 -9.69
C ASN A 7 -1.81 11.58 -8.76
N THR A 8 -2.48 12.71 -8.55
CA THR A 8 -2.07 13.73 -7.58
C THR A 8 -2.28 13.23 -6.15
N GLU A 9 -3.44 12.63 -5.85
CA GLU A 9 -3.67 12.04 -4.52
C GLU A 9 -2.70 10.90 -4.22
N ARG A 10 -2.40 10.04 -5.22
CA ARG A 10 -1.41 8.97 -5.09
C ARG A 10 -0.03 9.48 -4.69
N GLU A 11 0.36 10.66 -5.16
CA GLU A 11 1.65 11.28 -4.81
C GLU A 11 1.73 11.65 -3.33
N TYR A 12 0.69 12.27 -2.78
CA TYR A 12 0.60 12.53 -1.34
C TYR A 12 0.56 11.25 -0.50
N LEU A 13 0.08 10.14 -1.06
CA LEU A 13 -0.02 8.86 -0.36
C LEU A 13 1.21 7.96 -0.57
N GLY A 14 2.22 8.40 -1.33
CA GLY A 14 3.43 7.62 -1.62
C GLY A 14 3.21 6.46 -2.59
N LEU A 15 2.05 6.39 -3.23
CA LEU A 15 1.68 5.34 -4.18
C LEU A 15 2.29 5.63 -5.56
N ASP A 16 2.52 4.58 -6.35
CA ASP A 16 2.92 4.74 -7.75
C ASP A 16 1.78 5.29 -8.60
N LYS A 17 2.06 6.31 -9.41
CA LYS A 17 1.12 6.87 -10.39
C LYS A 17 0.71 5.79 -11.39
N VAL A 18 -0.57 5.77 -11.76
CA VAL A 18 -1.06 4.95 -12.88
C VAL A 18 -0.53 5.60 -14.16
N LYS A 19 0.29 4.88 -14.91
CA LYS A 19 0.84 5.39 -16.18
C LYS A 19 -0.21 5.27 -17.30
N PRO A 20 -0.13 6.13 -18.34
CA PRO A 20 -1.07 6.07 -19.47
C PRO A 20 -1.08 4.75 -20.24
N ASN A 21 0.06 4.05 -20.27
CA ASN A 21 0.21 2.75 -20.92
C ASN A 21 -0.29 1.58 -20.07
N TRP A 22 -0.78 1.82 -18.85
CA TRP A 22 -1.30 0.76 -18.00
C TRP A 22 -2.76 0.45 -18.34
N GLU A 23 -3.04 -0.83 -18.52
CA GLU A 23 -4.36 -1.31 -18.88
C GLU A 23 -5.16 -1.71 -17.63
N LYS A 24 -6.37 -1.15 -17.51
CA LYS A 24 -7.30 -1.43 -16.42
C LYS A 24 -8.12 -2.67 -16.71
N VAL A 25 -8.06 -3.67 -15.83
CA VAL A 25 -8.79 -4.94 -15.95
C VAL A 25 -9.57 -5.21 -14.66
N ILE A 26 -10.82 -5.66 -14.80
CA ILE A 26 -11.63 -6.07 -13.64
C ILE A 26 -11.32 -7.52 -13.30
N LEU A 27 -10.78 -7.75 -12.11
CA LEU A 27 -10.63 -9.07 -11.52
C LEU A 27 -11.94 -9.43 -10.81
N LYS A 28 -12.65 -10.42 -11.34
CA LYS A 28 -13.86 -10.95 -10.70
C LYS A 28 -13.52 -11.48 -9.31
N GLY A 29 -14.38 -11.11 -8.36
CA GLY A 29 -14.35 -11.61 -6.99
C GLY A 29 -14.70 -13.11 -6.88
N ASP A 30 -14.78 -13.57 -5.64
CA ASP A 30 -15.24 -14.91 -5.26
C ASP A 30 -16.26 -14.81 -4.11
N THR A 31 -16.68 -15.92 -3.51
CA THR A 31 -17.65 -15.96 -2.41
C THR A 31 -17.29 -15.04 -1.23
N TYR A 32 -15.99 -14.78 -1.01
CA TYR A 32 -15.50 -14.02 0.14
C TYR A 32 -14.85 -12.69 -0.24
N ARG A 33 -14.70 -12.40 -1.54
CA ARG A 33 -13.97 -11.23 -2.06
C ARG A 33 -14.80 -10.51 -3.11
N GLU A 34 -14.93 -9.22 -2.96
CA GLU A 34 -15.52 -8.38 -3.99
C GLU A 34 -14.65 -8.33 -5.25
N SER A 35 -15.27 -7.96 -6.38
CA SER A 35 -14.51 -7.66 -7.59
C SER A 35 -13.57 -6.48 -7.35
N SER A 36 -12.40 -6.55 -7.97
CA SER A 36 -11.34 -5.56 -7.80
C SER A 36 -10.74 -5.15 -9.13
N ILE A 37 -9.92 -4.12 -9.13
CA ILE A 37 -9.29 -3.56 -10.33
C ILE A 37 -7.82 -3.93 -10.32
N LEU A 38 -7.32 -4.42 -11.45
CA LEU A 38 -5.89 -4.58 -11.72
C LEU A 38 -5.44 -3.59 -12.77
N TYR A 39 -4.24 -3.05 -12.60
CA TYR A 39 -3.53 -2.37 -13.67
C TYR A 39 -2.37 -3.22 -14.16
N PHE A 40 -2.34 -3.45 -15.47
CA PHE A 40 -1.30 -4.18 -16.16
C PHE A 40 -0.36 -3.24 -16.91
N GLU A 41 0.93 -3.47 -16.78
CA GLU A 41 1.95 -2.98 -17.72
C GLU A 41 2.34 -4.18 -18.57
N ASP A 42 1.87 -4.21 -19.82
CA ASP A 42 1.96 -5.35 -20.73
C ASP A 42 1.34 -6.63 -20.11
N ILE A 43 2.17 -7.55 -19.65
CA ILE A 43 1.79 -8.82 -19.02
C ILE A 43 2.08 -8.85 -17.51
N THR A 44 2.47 -7.71 -16.91
CA THR A 44 2.83 -7.60 -15.50
C THR A 44 1.75 -6.87 -14.71
N ILE A 45 1.27 -7.45 -13.62
CA ILE A 45 0.37 -6.77 -12.67
C ILE A 45 1.20 -5.78 -11.87
N LYS A 46 0.90 -4.48 -11.99
CA LYS A 46 1.61 -3.41 -11.26
C LYS A 46 0.82 -2.86 -10.08
N LYS A 47 -0.51 -2.89 -10.15
CA LYS A 47 -1.39 -2.33 -9.11
C LYS A 47 -2.66 -3.16 -8.96
N HIS A 48 -3.14 -3.24 -7.73
CA HIS A 48 -4.41 -3.86 -7.37
C HIS A 48 -5.19 -2.91 -6.47
N ILE A 49 -6.42 -2.58 -6.87
CA ILE A 49 -7.32 -1.69 -6.13
C ILE A 49 -8.56 -2.46 -5.73
N ILE A 50 -8.84 -2.47 -4.43
CA ILE A 50 -10.11 -2.91 -3.86
C ILE A 50 -10.86 -1.65 -3.46
N SER A 51 -12.01 -1.40 -4.08
CA SER A 51 -12.79 -0.19 -3.85
C SER A 51 -14.25 -0.54 -3.74
N SER A 52 -14.81 -0.27 -2.55
CA SER A 52 -16.20 -0.49 -2.21
C SER A 52 -16.82 0.79 -1.65
N SER A 53 -18.09 0.73 -1.24
CA SER A 53 -18.74 1.85 -0.56
C SER A 53 -18.17 2.14 0.84
N THR A 54 -17.39 1.22 1.41
CA THR A 54 -16.91 1.30 2.79
C THR A 54 -15.41 1.32 2.94
N GLN A 55 -14.66 0.86 1.93
CA GLN A 55 -13.22 0.76 1.98
C GLN A 55 -12.58 1.03 0.62
N TYR A 56 -11.36 1.52 0.69
CA TYR A 56 -10.44 1.65 -0.41
C TYR A 56 -9.08 1.11 0.01
N VAL A 57 -8.55 0.17 -0.76
CA VAL A 57 -7.22 -0.39 -0.54
C VAL A 57 -6.49 -0.44 -1.87
N GLU A 58 -5.26 0.07 -1.89
CA GLU A 58 -4.38 0.03 -3.06
C GLU A 58 -3.08 -0.68 -2.69
N TYR A 59 -2.77 -1.74 -3.43
CA TYR A 59 -1.54 -2.52 -3.34
C TYR A 59 -0.71 -2.35 -4.61
N GLN A 60 0.61 -2.43 -4.43
CA GLN A 60 1.56 -2.52 -5.53
C GLN A 60 2.07 -3.96 -5.69
N TYR A 61 2.18 -4.39 -6.94
CA TYR A 61 2.65 -5.71 -7.33
C TYR A 61 3.71 -5.62 -8.42
N ASP A 62 4.40 -6.74 -8.63
CA ASP A 62 5.29 -6.98 -9.76
C ASP A 62 5.17 -8.46 -10.14
N GLU A 63 3.95 -8.88 -10.47
CA GLU A 63 3.62 -10.28 -10.77
C GLU A 63 3.47 -10.46 -12.27
N LEU A 64 4.36 -11.26 -12.87
CA LEU A 64 4.34 -11.59 -14.29
C LEU A 64 3.21 -12.58 -14.58
N THR A 65 2.55 -12.41 -15.71
CA THR A 65 1.47 -13.29 -16.15
C THR A 65 1.71 -13.85 -17.53
N LYS A 66 1.09 -14.99 -17.83
CA LYS A 66 0.90 -15.51 -19.18
C LYS A 66 -0.53 -15.21 -19.59
N ASN A 67 -0.68 -14.47 -20.69
CA ASN A 67 -1.96 -14.03 -21.25
C ASN A 67 -2.89 -13.32 -20.24
N ARG A 68 -2.34 -12.70 -19.18
CA ARG A 68 -3.12 -12.07 -18.08
C ARG A 68 -4.09 -13.01 -17.35
N GLU A 69 -3.95 -14.32 -17.52
CA GLU A 69 -4.82 -15.33 -16.92
C GLU A 69 -4.10 -16.27 -15.97
N ILE A 70 -2.78 -16.38 -16.09
CA ILE A 70 -1.95 -17.28 -15.30
C ILE A 70 -0.82 -16.45 -14.69
N ILE A 71 -0.70 -16.42 -13.36
CA ILE A 71 0.45 -15.86 -12.67
C ILE A 71 1.61 -16.85 -12.79
N LEU A 72 2.74 -16.35 -13.29
CA LEU A 72 3.97 -17.11 -13.41
C LEU A 72 4.71 -17.18 -12.08
N PRO A 73 5.36 -18.31 -11.75
CA PRO A 73 6.14 -18.42 -10.54
C PRO A 73 7.41 -17.56 -10.60
N LYS A 74 7.80 -16.98 -9.46
CA LYS A 74 9.06 -16.22 -9.34
C LYS A 74 10.32 -17.11 -9.37
N THR A 75 10.17 -18.40 -9.12
CA THR A 75 11.28 -19.37 -9.07
C THR A 75 11.01 -20.53 -10.02
N THR A 76 12.09 -21.17 -10.49
CA THR A 76 12.03 -22.31 -11.41
C THR A 76 11.28 -23.52 -10.86
N LYS A 77 11.16 -23.63 -9.53
CA LYS A 77 10.42 -24.72 -8.85
C LYS A 77 8.96 -24.36 -8.54
N GLY A 78 8.56 -23.11 -8.73
CA GLY A 78 7.18 -22.70 -8.46
C GLY A 78 6.22 -23.23 -9.52
N LYS A 79 4.93 -23.27 -9.18
CA LYS A 79 3.86 -23.67 -10.09
C LYS A 79 3.18 -22.43 -10.68
N GLU A 80 2.82 -22.53 -11.94
CA GLU A 80 1.87 -21.62 -12.57
C GLU A 80 0.51 -21.71 -11.87
N GLN A 81 -0.15 -20.57 -11.68
CA GLN A 81 -1.45 -20.52 -10.99
C GLN A 81 -2.40 -19.62 -11.76
N LYS A 82 -3.66 -20.04 -11.91
CA LYS A 82 -4.71 -19.21 -12.51
C LYS A 82 -4.89 -17.92 -11.71
N LEU A 83 -4.92 -16.79 -12.39
CA LEU A 83 -5.21 -15.48 -11.82
C LEU A 83 -6.65 -15.46 -11.33
N THR A 84 -6.80 -15.50 -10.01
CA THR A 84 -8.08 -15.35 -9.29
C THR A 84 -7.84 -14.44 -8.08
N ALA A 85 -8.92 -13.85 -7.53
CA ALA A 85 -8.82 -13.01 -6.33
C ALA A 85 -8.15 -13.75 -5.16
N SER A 86 -8.51 -15.03 -4.95
CA SER A 86 -7.89 -15.89 -3.95
C SER A 86 -6.38 -16.08 -4.19
N VAL A 87 -5.97 -16.46 -5.41
CA VAL A 87 -4.55 -16.66 -5.73
C VAL A 87 -3.75 -15.37 -5.60
N LEU A 88 -4.27 -14.24 -6.09
CA LEU A 88 -3.58 -12.95 -5.97
C LEU A 88 -3.38 -12.55 -4.50
N SER A 89 -4.35 -12.82 -3.62
CA SER A 89 -4.22 -12.51 -2.18
C SER A 89 -3.11 -13.29 -1.46
N THR A 90 -2.62 -14.39 -2.05
CA THR A 90 -1.45 -15.13 -1.53
C THR A 90 -0.11 -14.55 -2.00
N LYS A 91 -0.13 -13.70 -3.03
CA LYS A 91 1.08 -13.05 -3.53
C LYS A 91 1.47 -11.96 -2.57
N THR A 92 2.78 -11.82 -2.34
CA THR A 92 3.30 -10.77 -1.47
C THR A 92 3.33 -9.46 -2.25
N PRO A 93 2.52 -8.45 -1.87
CA PRO A 93 2.65 -7.14 -2.47
C PRO A 93 3.99 -6.52 -2.10
N ILE A 94 4.39 -5.51 -2.85
CA ILE A 94 5.64 -4.77 -2.64
C ILE A 94 5.35 -3.29 -2.45
N GLY A 95 6.36 -2.53 -2.05
CA GLY A 95 6.30 -1.07 -2.03
C GLY A 95 5.26 -0.51 -1.06
N VAL A 96 4.87 0.73 -1.31
CA VAL A 96 3.88 1.44 -0.49
C VAL A 96 2.48 0.89 -0.79
N TYR A 97 1.68 0.72 0.27
CA TYR A 97 0.27 0.41 0.18
C TYR A 97 -0.54 1.42 0.98
N PHE A 98 -1.78 1.59 0.58
CA PHE A 98 -2.73 2.49 1.21
C PHE A 98 -4.01 1.75 1.56
N SER A 99 -4.54 2.01 2.76
CA SER A 99 -5.84 1.52 3.19
C SER A 99 -6.61 2.65 3.85
N LEU A 100 -7.86 2.82 3.44
CA LEU A 100 -8.79 3.78 3.97
C LEU A 100 -10.16 3.12 4.12
N ASN A 101 -10.84 3.38 5.22
CA ASN A 101 -12.27 3.11 5.31
C ASN A 101 -13.07 4.41 5.39
N LYS A 102 -14.39 4.29 5.18
CA LYS A 102 -15.30 5.43 5.18
C LYS A 102 -15.34 6.22 6.49
N PHE A 103 -14.91 5.62 7.61
CA PHE A 103 -14.83 6.25 8.92
C PHE A 103 -13.50 6.97 9.17
N GLY A 104 -12.61 7.06 8.17
CA GLY A 104 -11.36 7.82 8.30
C GLY A 104 -10.26 7.06 9.02
N TYR A 105 -10.33 5.72 9.05
CA TYR A 105 -9.17 4.91 9.42
C TYR A 105 -8.25 4.80 8.21
N LEU A 106 -7.18 5.59 8.22
CA LEU A 106 -6.22 5.74 7.15
C LEU A 106 -4.87 5.12 7.57
N LEU A 107 -4.29 4.32 6.68
CA LEU A 107 -3.01 3.66 6.87
C LEU A 107 -2.17 3.79 5.59
N ILE A 108 -0.95 4.28 5.73
CA ILE A 108 0.10 4.26 4.71
C ILE A 108 1.23 3.42 5.25
N GLY A 109 1.47 2.26 4.62
CA GLY A 109 2.53 1.34 5.00
C GLY A 109 3.38 0.92 3.81
N ASN A 110 4.44 0.17 4.07
CA ASN A 110 5.33 -0.35 3.02
C ASN A 110 5.58 -1.85 3.22
N HIS A 111 5.14 -2.65 2.25
CA HIS A 111 5.28 -4.10 2.28
C HIS A 111 6.73 -4.57 2.11
N THR A 112 7.59 -3.80 1.45
CA THR A 112 9.00 -4.15 1.22
C THR A 112 9.82 -3.95 2.50
N THR A 113 9.70 -2.78 3.14
CA THR A 113 10.46 -2.43 4.35
C THR A 113 9.79 -2.91 5.63
N LYS A 114 8.49 -3.24 5.59
CA LYS A 114 7.65 -3.56 6.76
C LYS A 114 7.56 -2.41 7.76
N THR A 115 7.48 -1.18 7.25
CA THR A 115 7.35 0.04 8.04
C THR A 115 6.02 0.76 7.76
N THR A 116 5.61 1.62 8.68
CA THR A 116 4.40 2.44 8.57
C THR A 116 4.82 3.90 8.48
N PHE A 117 4.27 4.63 7.51
CA PHE A 117 4.46 6.08 7.40
C PHE A 117 3.44 6.82 8.25
N TYR A 118 2.17 6.42 8.17
CA TYR A 118 1.10 7.07 8.90
C TYR A 118 0.00 6.07 9.24
N SER A 119 -0.59 6.19 10.43
CA SER A 119 -1.76 5.42 10.83
C SER A 119 -2.65 6.23 11.76
N SER A 120 -3.87 6.51 11.32
CA SER A 120 -4.85 7.23 12.14
C SER A 120 -5.47 6.36 13.25
N PHE A 121 -5.11 5.08 13.36
CA PHE A 121 -5.59 4.20 14.44
C PHE A 121 -5.10 4.67 15.82
N TRP A 122 -3.97 5.37 15.85
CA TRP A 122 -3.38 5.94 17.05
C TRP A 122 -3.94 7.31 17.41
N GLU A 123 -4.78 7.89 16.55
CA GLU A 123 -5.48 9.16 16.82
C GLU A 123 -6.77 8.91 17.63
N ASP A 124 -7.26 9.96 18.29
CA ASP A 124 -8.38 9.95 19.24
C ASP A 124 -9.56 9.08 18.77
N LYS A 125 -10.00 8.13 19.62
CA LYS A 125 -11.02 7.09 19.32
C LYS A 125 -12.43 7.65 19.16
N LYS A 126 -12.58 8.97 19.07
CA LYS A 126 -13.88 9.62 18.89
C LYS A 126 -14.46 9.26 17.53
N GLN A 127 -15.78 9.12 17.52
CA GLN A 127 -16.51 8.86 16.28
C GLN A 127 -16.28 10.02 15.32
N LYS A 128 -15.64 9.71 14.20
CA LYS A 128 -15.41 10.68 13.13
C LYS A 128 -16.76 10.98 12.44
N PRO A 129 -17.16 12.25 12.29
CA PRO A 129 -18.51 12.61 11.85
C PRO A 129 -18.75 12.35 10.37
N GLU A 130 -17.68 12.33 9.57
CA GLU A 130 -17.78 12.14 8.13
C GLU A 130 -17.61 10.67 7.73
N ASN A 131 -18.36 10.26 6.69
CA ASN A 131 -18.51 8.88 6.29
C ASN A 131 -18.24 8.68 4.79
N LYS A 132 -17.25 9.41 4.25
CA LYS A 132 -16.94 9.48 2.82
C LYS A 132 -15.44 9.34 2.59
N LEU A 133 -15.07 8.43 1.68
CA LEU A 133 -13.66 8.16 1.36
C LEU A 133 -12.93 9.39 0.82
N ASN A 134 -13.54 10.14 -0.10
CA ASN A 134 -12.91 11.32 -0.70
C ASN A 134 -12.62 12.41 0.34
N PHE A 135 -13.53 12.64 1.29
CA PHE A 135 -13.31 13.61 2.36
C PHE A 135 -12.03 13.30 3.15
N TRP A 136 -11.79 12.04 3.50
CA TRP A 136 -10.62 11.66 4.28
C TRP A 136 -9.31 11.79 3.50
N VAL A 137 -9.36 11.60 2.18
CA VAL A 137 -8.19 11.86 1.31
C VAL A 137 -7.93 13.36 1.22
N ASP A 138 -8.98 14.16 0.97
CA ASP A 138 -8.87 15.62 0.89
C ASP A 138 -8.38 16.23 2.21
N ASP A 139 -8.91 15.75 3.35
CA ASP A 139 -8.51 16.18 4.69
C ASP A 139 -7.04 15.80 4.98
N PHE A 140 -6.60 14.60 4.64
CA PHE A 140 -5.21 14.20 4.79
C PHE A 140 -4.27 15.09 3.96
N ILE A 141 -4.61 15.36 2.70
CA ILE A 141 -3.81 16.22 1.80
C ILE A 141 -3.78 17.66 2.34
N LYS A 142 -4.92 18.19 2.77
CA LYS A 142 -5.02 19.55 3.31
C LYS A 142 -4.22 19.76 4.59
N ASN A 143 -4.14 18.75 5.44
CA ASN A 143 -3.40 18.78 6.71
C ASN A 143 -1.96 18.20 6.58
N SER A 144 -1.50 17.93 5.36
CA SER A 144 -0.11 17.55 5.10
C SER A 144 0.80 18.77 5.31
N ASP A 145 1.96 18.55 5.93
CA ASP A 145 2.94 19.62 6.15
C ASP A 145 3.71 19.98 4.86
N GLU A 146 4.44 21.10 4.90
CA GLU A 146 5.20 21.60 3.74
C GLU A 146 6.26 20.61 3.22
N ASN A 147 6.81 19.77 4.11
CA ASN A 147 7.84 18.80 3.79
C ASN A 147 7.28 17.39 3.50
N HIS A 148 5.95 17.23 3.51
CA HIS A 148 5.29 15.94 3.44
C HIS A 148 5.69 15.14 2.19
N ILE A 149 5.76 15.82 1.04
CA ILE A 149 6.14 15.20 -0.24
C ILE A 149 7.59 14.68 -0.19
N GLU A 150 8.50 15.39 0.46
CA GLU A 150 9.88 14.92 0.64
C GLU A 150 9.94 13.70 1.58
N GLN A 151 9.22 13.78 2.70
CA GLN A 151 9.17 12.70 3.69
C GLN A 151 8.58 11.41 3.12
N ILE A 152 7.45 11.49 2.41
CA ILE A 152 6.79 10.32 1.83
C ILE A 152 7.64 9.71 0.70
N ASN A 153 8.33 10.54 -0.09
CA ASN A 153 9.26 10.04 -1.10
C ASN A 153 10.49 9.37 -0.48
N THR A 154 11.01 9.92 0.62
CA THR A 154 12.10 9.29 1.39
C THR A 154 11.65 7.95 1.94
N PHE A 155 10.47 7.90 2.57
CA PHE A 155 9.86 6.67 3.09
C PHE A 155 9.69 5.61 1.99
N LYS A 156 9.14 6.00 0.84
CA LYS A 156 8.92 5.13 -0.32
C LYS A 156 10.21 4.50 -0.84
N ASN A 157 11.28 5.28 -0.92
CA ASN A 157 12.57 4.88 -1.52
C ASN A 157 13.55 4.25 -0.50
N THR A 158 13.19 4.22 0.78
CA THR A 158 14.03 3.63 1.82
C THR A 158 14.22 2.13 1.58
N LYS A 159 15.47 1.67 1.64
CA LYS A 159 15.80 0.25 1.51
C LYS A 159 15.61 -0.46 2.84
N LYS A 160 15.15 -1.72 2.77
CA LYS A 160 15.08 -2.59 3.95
C LYS A 160 16.47 -2.79 4.53
N LYS A 161 16.66 -2.41 5.80
CA LYS A 161 17.87 -2.70 6.57
C LYS A 161 17.65 -4.02 7.32
N ASN A 162 18.48 -5.02 7.06
CA ASN A 162 18.53 -6.24 7.88
C ASN A 162 19.63 -6.04 8.92
N VAL A 163 19.25 -5.96 10.19
CA VAL A 163 20.23 -5.79 11.28
C VAL A 163 20.26 -7.04 12.14
N LYS A 164 21.46 -7.58 12.33
CA LYS A 164 21.72 -8.67 13.27
C LYS A 164 21.91 -8.05 14.65
N TYR A 165 21.22 -8.57 15.65
CA TYR A 165 21.34 -8.13 17.04
C TYR A 165 21.92 -9.24 17.91
N LYS A 166 22.65 -8.86 18.96
CA LYS A 166 23.21 -9.73 20.01
C LYS A 166 22.61 -9.36 21.37
N SER A 167 22.77 -10.24 22.36
CA SER A 167 22.38 -9.94 23.73
C SER A 167 23.19 -8.72 24.22
N GLY A 168 22.49 -7.73 24.79
CA GLY A 168 23.06 -6.45 25.20
C GLY A 168 22.85 -5.29 24.23
N ASP A 169 22.32 -5.54 23.02
CA ASP A 169 21.97 -4.46 22.09
C ASP A 169 20.68 -3.73 22.55
N PHE A 170 20.64 -2.42 22.31
CA PHE A 170 19.48 -1.57 22.57
C PHE A 170 18.84 -1.10 21.26
N PHE A 171 17.51 -1.06 21.24
CA PHE A 171 16.76 -0.50 20.13
C PHE A 171 16.40 0.94 20.45
N HIS A 172 16.79 1.87 19.57
CA HIS A 172 16.30 3.24 19.59
C HIS A 172 15.25 3.41 18.50
N THR A 173 14.18 4.12 18.83
CA THR A 173 13.17 4.54 17.87
C THR A 173 12.96 6.02 18.05
N LYS A 174 13.01 6.77 16.95
CA LYS A 174 12.65 8.19 17.00
C LYS A 174 11.13 8.26 17.02
N LEU A 175 10.58 8.75 18.12
CA LEU A 175 9.17 9.04 18.23
C LEU A 175 8.93 10.41 17.59
N THR A 176 8.29 10.46 16.43
CA THR A 176 7.69 11.69 15.93
C THR A 176 6.18 11.63 16.17
N GLU A 177 5.51 12.77 16.26
CA GLU A 177 4.06 12.86 16.56
C GLU A 177 3.17 12.05 15.59
N LYS A 178 3.72 11.61 14.45
CA LYS A 178 3.02 10.84 13.41
C LYS A 178 3.65 9.49 13.05
N ILE A 179 4.90 9.18 13.45
CA ILE A 179 5.64 8.00 12.97
C ILE A 179 6.49 7.35 14.07
N MET A 180 6.43 6.01 14.18
CA MET A 180 7.52 5.22 14.76
C MET A 180 8.48 4.81 13.64
N VAL A 181 9.62 5.49 13.53
CA VAL A 181 10.73 5.04 12.69
C VAL A 181 11.82 4.50 13.60
N LEU A 182 12.12 3.20 13.48
CA LEU A 182 13.32 2.61 14.08
C LEU A 182 14.54 3.19 13.37
N GLU A 183 15.14 4.21 13.98
CA GLU A 183 16.38 4.85 13.50
C GLU A 183 17.57 4.37 14.33
N GLU A 184 18.41 3.59 13.66
CA GLU A 184 19.83 3.31 13.94
C GLU A 184 20.23 2.54 15.22
N PHE A 185 21.33 1.80 15.07
CA PHE A 185 21.90 0.88 16.04
C PHE A 185 23.25 1.43 16.49
N TYR A 186 23.40 1.68 17.79
CA TYR A 186 24.72 1.91 18.36
C TYR A 186 25.31 0.57 18.80
N LEU A 187 26.36 0.14 18.10
CA LEU A 187 27.20 -0.98 18.50
C LEU A 187 28.20 -0.46 19.54
N THR A 188 28.12 -0.97 20.77
CA THR A 188 29.23 -0.94 21.72
C THR A 188 30.19 -2.11 21.48
#